data_AF-A0A446CPK7-F1
#
_entry.id   AF-A0A446CPK7-F1
#
_cell.length_a   1.000
_cell.length_b   1.000
_cell.length_c   1.000
_cell.angle_alpha   90.00
_cell.angle_beta   90.00
_cell.angle_gamma   90.00
#
_symmetry.space_group_name_H-M   'P 1'
#
loop_
_entity.id
_entity.type
_entity.pdbx_description
1 polymer ?
#
loop_
_entity_poly.entity_id
_entity_poly.type
_entity_poly.pdbx_seq_one_letter_code
_entity_poly.pdbx_strand_id
1 'polypeptide(L)'
;MSNPVGGANGAGSIGQIDLSTMDLETALMMVQGERVKLLDAQLQNQINEVQKRNTEIAKLNDAMNSLNALAGLFKSGKDGATKMKDGGIPDWNKAGTENDNRYNQMRDAMWTAMGEAGMDLNTDKYQLKVNGGVSDVTKGSIETAIQAIKNKVDALSNTQQMDMTRLQGMTNKRNEAFDVMTNFIKKMQDSRSSIIGNMR
;
A
#
# COMPACT_ATOMS: atom_id res chain seq x y z
N MET A 1 18.63 -87.74 -35.74
CA MET A 1 18.05 -87.62 -34.38
C MET A 1 18.39 -86.22 -33.88
N SER A 2 17.49 -85.27 -34.16
CA SER A 2 16.57 -84.63 -33.18
C SER A 2 17.26 -83.57 -32.31
N ASN A 3 16.96 -82.32 -32.63
CA ASN A 3 17.07 -81.11 -31.80
C ASN A 3 16.16 -81.26 -30.52
N PRO A 4 16.15 -80.36 -29.50
CA PRO A 4 16.01 -78.89 -29.71
C PRO A 4 16.47 -77.92 -28.58
N VAL A 5 16.28 -76.60 -28.87
CA VAL A 5 16.09 -75.42 -27.96
C VAL A 5 17.34 -74.92 -27.20
N GLY A 6 17.76 -73.66 -27.27
CA GLY A 6 17.03 -72.38 -27.32
C GLY A 6 17.23 -71.67 -25.98
N GLY A 7 18.25 -70.80 -25.91
CA GLY A 7 18.61 -70.06 -24.70
C GLY A 7 18.72 -68.57 -25.00
N ALA A 8 17.77 -67.81 -24.45
CA ALA A 8 17.51 -66.39 -24.63
C ALA A 8 18.74 -65.47 -24.50
N ASN A 9 18.91 -64.63 -25.52
CA ASN A 9 19.52 -63.30 -25.39
C ASN A 9 18.61 -62.41 -24.52
N GLY A 10 19.20 -61.66 -23.58
CA GLY A 10 18.49 -60.59 -22.87
C GLY A 10 18.68 -60.56 -21.36
N ALA A 11 19.90 -60.69 -20.87
CA ALA A 11 20.21 -60.43 -19.46
C ALA A 11 20.20 -58.92 -19.19
N GLY A 12 19.13 -58.43 -18.56
CA GLY A 12 19.17 -57.45 -17.48
C GLY A 12 19.86 -56.10 -17.74
N SER A 13 19.22 -55.24 -18.53
CA SER A 13 19.39 -53.77 -18.44
C SER A 13 18.13 -53.13 -17.83
N ILE A 14 17.55 -53.78 -16.84
CA ILE A 14 16.38 -53.26 -16.11
C ILE A 14 16.92 -52.34 -15.00
N GLY A 15 16.64 -51.04 -15.10
CA GLY A 15 16.28 -50.28 -13.91
C GLY A 15 17.28 -49.27 -13.33
N GLN A 16 18.26 -48.73 -14.06
CA GLN A 16 18.75 -47.37 -13.73
C GLN A 16 17.82 -46.30 -14.34
N ILE A 17 16.52 -46.58 -14.25
CA ILE A 17 15.43 -45.70 -14.66
C ILE A 17 15.33 -44.62 -13.57
N ASP A 18 15.72 -43.40 -13.92
CA ASP A 18 14.96 -42.18 -13.63
C ASP A 18 14.75 -41.74 -12.15
N LEU A 19 15.32 -42.43 -11.15
CA LEU A 19 15.22 -42.00 -9.74
C LEU A 19 15.85 -40.62 -9.51
N SER A 20 16.99 -40.34 -10.16
CA SER A 20 17.67 -39.04 -10.08
C SER A 20 16.82 -37.89 -10.63
N THR A 21 15.92 -38.18 -11.56
CA THR A 21 15.09 -37.22 -12.29
C THR A 21 13.80 -36.94 -11.52
N MET A 22 13.23 -37.95 -10.84
CA MET A 22 12.14 -37.77 -9.87
C MET A 22 12.53 -36.87 -8.68
N ASP A 23 13.75 -37.03 -8.15
CA ASP A 23 14.26 -36.18 -7.07
C ASP A 23 14.53 -34.74 -7.55
N LEU A 24 15.01 -34.58 -8.78
CA LEU A 24 15.18 -33.27 -9.44
C LEU A 24 13.86 -32.57 -9.70
N GLU A 25 12.83 -33.28 -10.17
CA GLU A 25 11.49 -32.73 -10.36
C GLU A 25 10.85 -32.32 -9.04
N THR A 26 11.01 -33.14 -8.00
CA THR A 26 10.54 -32.83 -6.65
C THR A 26 11.27 -31.62 -6.07
N ALA A 27 12.60 -31.54 -6.26
CA ALA A 27 13.40 -30.38 -5.86
C ALA A 27 12.99 -29.12 -6.63
N LEU A 28 12.73 -29.21 -7.94
CA LEU A 28 12.24 -28.09 -8.74
C LEU A 28 10.84 -27.65 -8.31
N MET A 29 9.95 -28.58 -7.98
CA MET A 29 8.63 -28.25 -7.44
C MET A 29 8.74 -27.52 -6.09
N MET A 30 9.66 -27.98 -5.21
CA MET A 30 9.95 -27.28 -3.95
C MET A 30 10.46 -25.85 -4.22
N VAL A 31 11.38 -25.67 -5.17
CA VAL A 31 11.92 -24.35 -5.53
C VAL A 31 10.84 -23.43 -6.09
N GLN A 32 9.97 -23.93 -6.99
CA GLN A 32 8.88 -23.13 -7.54
C GLN A 32 7.82 -22.78 -6.48
N GLY A 33 7.51 -23.72 -5.60
CA GLY A 33 6.64 -23.47 -4.45
C GLY A 33 7.23 -22.40 -3.52
N GLU A 34 8.53 -22.45 -3.25
CA GLU A 34 9.20 -21.45 -2.43
C GLU A 34 9.27 -20.06 -3.10
N ARG A 35 9.49 -20.03 -4.41
CA ARG A 35 9.43 -18.79 -5.20
C ARG A 35 8.05 -18.15 -5.15
N VAL A 36 6.99 -18.94 -5.29
CA VAL A 36 5.60 -18.46 -5.20
C VAL A 36 5.31 -17.91 -3.81
N LYS A 37 5.69 -18.62 -2.74
CA LYS A 37 5.54 -18.13 -1.36
C LYS A 37 6.27 -16.80 -1.12
N LEU A 38 7.49 -16.66 -1.66
CA LEU A 38 8.26 -15.43 -1.54
C LEU A 38 7.60 -14.27 -2.29
N LEU A 39 7.09 -14.51 -3.50
CA LEU A 39 6.33 -13.52 -4.27
C LEU A 39 5.05 -13.11 -3.54
N ASP A 40 4.35 -14.05 -2.91
CA ASP A 40 3.15 -13.78 -2.11
C ASP A 40 3.48 -12.93 -0.88
N ALA A 41 4.57 -13.23 -0.17
CA ALA A 41 5.03 -12.43 0.95
C ALA A 41 5.40 -11.00 0.54
N GLN A 42 6.10 -10.83 -0.59
CA GLN A 42 6.43 -9.51 -1.14
C GLN A 42 5.19 -8.74 -1.58
N LEU A 43 4.24 -9.42 -2.23
CA LEU A 43 2.96 -8.83 -2.63
C LEU A 43 2.16 -8.36 -1.41
N GLN A 44 2.07 -9.18 -0.36
CA GLN A 44 1.39 -8.83 0.88
C GLN A 44 2.00 -7.60 1.55
N ASN A 45 3.34 -7.56 1.66
CA ASN A 45 4.04 -6.41 2.23
C ASN A 45 3.75 -5.13 1.45
N GLN A 46 3.80 -5.20 0.13
CA GLN A 46 3.53 -4.07 -0.73
C GLN A 46 2.07 -3.60 -0.66
N ILE A 47 1.10 -4.52 -0.55
CA ILE A 47 -0.31 -4.18 -0.34
C ILE A 47 -0.46 -3.43 0.98
N ASN A 48 0.17 -3.92 2.05
CA ASN A 48 0.14 -3.27 3.37
C ASN A 48 0.73 -1.86 3.30
N GLU A 49 1.84 -1.66 2.57
CA GLU A 49 2.44 -0.33 2.39
C GLU A 49 1.54 0.61 1.59
N VAL A 50 0.90 0.12 0.52
CA VAL A 50 -0.07 0.92 -0.24
C VAL A 50 -1.27 1.30 0.62
N GLN A 51 -1.79 0.38 1.41
CA GLN A 51 -2.87 0.67 2.36
C GLN A 51 -2.48 1.74 3.37
N LYS A 52 -1.29 1.63 3.98
CA LYS A 52 -0.77 2.65 4.90
C LYS A 52 -0.67 4.01 4.24
N ARG A 53 -0.10 4.10 3.03
CA ARG A 53 -0.05 5.35 2.26
C ARG A 53 -1.43 5.90 1.94
N ASN A 54 -2.39 5.06 1.56
CA ASN A 54 -3.77 5.50 1.32
C ASN A 54 -4.37 6.12 2.58
N THR A 55 -4.15 5.52 3.74
CA THR A 55 -4.59 6.05 5.03
C THR A 55 -3.91 7.38 5.36
N GLU A 56 -2.60 7.52 5.11
CA GLU A 56 -1.87 8.77 5.32
C GLU A 56 -2.37 9.90 4.40
N ILE A 57 -2.59 9.61 3.11
CA ILE A 57 -3.15 10.57 2.15
C ILE A 57 -4.55 10.99 2.58
N ALA A 58 -5.39 10.06 3.03
CA ALA A 58 -6.74 10.38 3.53
C ALA A 58 -6.69 11.35 4.71
N LYS A 59 -5.86 11.07 5.72
CA LYS A 59 -5.67 11.95 6.88
C LYS A 59 -5.17 13.34 6.48
N LEU A 60 -4.21 13.40 5.55
CA LEU A 60 -3.70 14.67 5.02
C LEU A 60 -4.78 15.45 4.25
N ASN A 61 -5.65 14.76 3.50
CA ASN A 61 -6.77 15.39 2.81
C ASN A 61 -7.82 15.94 3.80
N ASP A 62 -8.14 15.19 4.85
CA ASP A 62 -9.05 15.65 5.91
C ASP A 62 -8.51 16.90 6.62
N ALA A 63 -7.22 16.87 6.94
CA ALA A 63 -6.45 18.00 7.44
C ALA A 63 -6.53 19.21 6.48
N MET A 64 -6.25 19.02 5.19
CA MET A 64 -6.34 20.08 4.17
C MET A 64 -7.76 20.66 4.05
N ASN A 65 -8.78 19.81 4.07
CA ASN A 65 -10.18 20.22 4.00
C ASN A 65 -10.58 21.07 5.20
N SER A 66 -10.14 20.69 6.41
CA SER A 66 -10.38 21.48 7.62
C SER A 66 -9.72 22.86 7.57
N LEU A 67 -8.49 22.96 7.05
CA LEU A 67 -7.80 24.23 6.85
C LEU A 67 -8.45 25.08 5.75
N ASN A 68 -8.94 24.47 4.67
CA ASN A 68 -9.68 25.17 3.62
C ASN A 68 -11.01 25.74 4.16
N ALA A 69 -11.73 24.97 4.97
CA ALA A 69 -12.95 25.44 5.63
C ALA A 69 -12.66 26.64 6.53
N LEU A 70 -11.53 26.61 7.23
CA LEU A 70 -11.05 27.68 8.09
C LEU A 70 -10.61 28.93 7.30
N ALA A 71 -9.88 28.76 6.20
CA ALA A 71 -9.49 29.82 5.28
C ALA A 71 -10.73 30.51 4.66
N GLY A 72 -11.79 29.74 4.39
CA GLY A 72 -13.06 30.24 3.88
C GLY A 72 -13.81 31.18 4.85
N LEU A 73 -13.45 31.21 6.13
CA LEU A 73 -14.04 32.15 7.09
C LEU A 73 -13.51 33.58 6.95
N PHE A 74 -12.35 33.77 6.33
CA PHE A 74 -11.85 35.12 6.07
C PHE A 74 -12.67 35.76 4.96
N LYS A 75 -13.15 37.00 5.18
CA LYS A 75 -13.81 37.78 4.13
C LYS A 75 -12.89 37.92 2.91
N SER A 76 -13.48 37.88 1.71
CA SER A 76 -12.76 38.11 0.45
C SER A 76 -12.04 39.47 0.47
N GLY A 77 -10.84 39.52 -0.12
CA GLY A 77 -10.02 40.74 -0.19
C GLY A 77 -9.16 41.05 1.05
N LYS A 78 -9.16 40.19 2.08
CA LYS A 78 -8.23 40.30 3.21
C LYS A 78 -6.83 39.77 2.87
N ASP A 79 -5.82 40.48 3.34
CA ASP A 79 -4.41 40.15 3.14
C ASP A 79 -3.95 38.94 3.98
N GLY A 80 -2.76 38.41 3.69
CA GLY A 80 -2.21 37.26 4.41
C GLY A 80 -1.86 37.55 5.87
N ALA A 81 -1.70 38.81 6.27
CA ALA A 81 -1.40 39.22 7.64
C ALA A 81 -2.66 39.31 8.52
N THR A 82 -3.84 39.35 7.91
CA THR A 82 -5.12 39.44 8.61
C THR A 82 -5.27 38.28 9.58
N LYS A 83 -5.39 38.59 10.87
CA LYS A 83 -5.73 37.63 11.92
C LYS A 83 -7.21 37.33 11.91
N MET A 84 -7.60 36.19 12.45
CA MET A 84 -9.01 35.77 12.46
C MET A 84 -9.91 36.77 13.16
N LYS A 85 -9.52 37.24 14.34
CA LYS A 85 -10.24 38.29 15.07
C LYS A 85 -10.43 39.60 14.27
N ASP A 86 -9.47 39.92 13.39
CA ASP A 86 -9.48 41.13 12.55
C ASP A 86 -10.18 40.91 11.19
N GLY A 87 -10.46 39.65 10.85
CA GLY A 87 -11.13 39.21 9.62
C GLY A 87 -12.66 39.41 9.64
N GLY A 88 -13.21 40.04 10.69
CA GLY A 88 -14.65 40.08 10.95
C GLY A 88 -15.19 38.75 11.47
N ILE A 89 -14.31 37.89 11.99
CA ILE A 89 -14.64 36.65 12.66
C ILE A 89 -14.70 36.96 14.17
N PRO A 90 -15.73 36.54 14.92
CA PRO A 90 -15.87 36.83 16.35
C PRO A 90 -14.64 36.39 17.17
N ASP A 91 -14.34 37.09 18.26
CA ASP A 91 -13.27 36.71 19.18
C ASP A 91 -13.65 35.45 19.97
N TRP A 92 -13.00 34.33 19.66
CA TRP A 92 -13.32 32.99 20.12
C TRP A 92 -12.97 32.68 21.57
N ASN A 93 -12.30 33.60 22.26
CA ASN A 93 -12.03 33.50 23.69
C ASN A 93 -13.10 34.23 24.53
N LYS A 94 -14.10 34.86 23.89
CA LYS A 94 -15.14 35.62 24.59
C LYS A 94 -16.32 34.73 24.95
N ALA A 95 -16.43 34.37 26.23
CA ALA A 95 -17.55 33.58 26.75
C ALA A 95 -18.91 34.28 26.51
N GLY A 96 -19.93 33.51 26.08
CA GLY A 96 -21.33 33.94 26.05
C GLY A 96 -21.85 34.50 24.71
N THR A 97 -21.22 34.21 23.57
CA THR A 97 -21.78 34.56 22.25
C THR A 97 -22.51 33.38 21.61
N GLU A 98 -23.72 33.64 21.11
CA GLU A 98 -24.64 32.70 20.48
C GLU A 98 -24.14 32.24 19.08
N ASN A 99 -23.01 31.50 19.03
CA ASN A 99 -22.53 30.79 17.85
C ASN A 99 -21.56 29.63 18.20
N ASP A 100 -21.72 29.09 19.41
CA ASP A 100 -20.69 28.32 20.12
C ASP A 100 -20.54 26.85 19.71
N ASN A 101 -21.36 26.34 18.77
CA ASN A 101 -21.27 24.92 18.39
C ASN A 101 -20.57 24.70 17.05
N ARG A 102 -20.98 25.35 15.95
CA ARG A 102 -20.45 25.02 14.61
C ARG A 102 -18.98 25.38 14.43
N TYR A 103 -18.54 26.52 14.97
CA TYR A 103 -17.16 27.00 14.80
C TYR A 103 -16.18 26.31 15.75
N ASN A 104 -16.61 26.01 16.98
CA ASN A 104 -15.84 25.19 17.91
C ASN A 104 -15.68 23.75 17.39
N GLN A 105 -16.71 23.19 16.76
CA GLN A 105 -16.63 21.91 16.05
C GLN A 105 -15.66 21.97 14.86
N MET A 106 -15.65 23.05 14.08
CA MET A 106 -14.73 23.17 12.94
C MET A 106 -13.27 23.34 13.37
N ARG A 107 -13.03 24.06 14.46
CA ARG A 107 -11.72 24.13 15.12
C ARG A 107 -11.30 22.77 15.64
N ASP A 108 -12.16 22.09 16.41
CA ASP A 108 -11.85 20.79 16.99
C ASP A 108 -11.58 19.73 15.91
N ALA A 109 -12.39 19.74 14.85
CA ALA A 109 -12.19 18.91 13.66
C ALA A 109 -10.86 19.21 12.97
N MET A 110 -10.47 20.47 12.83
CA MET A 110 -9.15 20.84 12.31
C MET A 110 -8.05 20.31 13.21
N TRP A 111 -8.11 20.54 14.51
CA TRP A 111 -7.05 20.11 15.43
C TRP A 111 -6.92 18.59 15.47
N THR A 112 -8.03 17.87 15.44
CA THR A 112 -8.07 16.41 15.37
C THR A 112 -7.48 15.92 14.05
N ALA A 113 -7.98 16.39 12.91
CA ALA A 113 -7.50 15.97 11.59
C ALA A 113 -6.01 16.26 11.39
N MET A 114 -5.55 17.41 11.88
CA MET A 114 -4.14 17.81 11.79
C MET A 114 -3.25 16.97 12.72
N GLY A 115 -3.72 16.65 13.92
CA GLY A 115 -3.04 15.74 14.84
C GLY A 115 -2.93 14.32 14.27
N GLU A 116 -4.03 13.81 13.70
CA GLU A 116 -4.06 12.49 13.05
C GLU A 116 -3.16 12.42 11.81
N ALA A 117 -3.03 13.53 11.08
CA ALA A 117 -2.11 13.68 9.95
C ALA A 117 -0.63 13.87 10.37
N GLY A 118 -0.33 13.89 11.67
CA GLY A 118 1.03 14.08 12.19
C GLY A 118 1.63 15.45 11.84
N MET A 119 0.77 16.46 11.67
CA MET A 119 1.18 17.83 11.38
C MET A 119 1.34 18.60 12.69
N ASP A 120 2.58 18.92 13.07
CA ASP A 120 2.82 19.81 14.21
C ASP A 120 2.65 21.28 13.81
N LEU A 121 1.53 21.84 14.28
CA LEU A 121 1.07 23.18 14.00
C LEU A 121 1.58 24.26 14.95
N ASN A 122 2.27 23.85 16.01
CA ASN A 122 2.90 24.76 16.96
C ASN A 122 4.33 25.12 16.58
N THR A 123 4.75 24.77 15.38
CA THR A 123 6.09 25.13 14.89
C THR A 123 6.10 26.58 14.39
N ASP A 124 7.23 27.27 14.57
CA ASP A 124 7.46 28.64 14.10
C ASP A 124 7.16 28.82 12.60
N LYS A 125 7.19 27.73 11.85
CA LYS A 125 6.89 27.63 10.43
C LYS A 125 5.41 27.84 10.09
N TYR A 126 4.49 27.39 10.95
CA TYR A 126 3.05 27.43 10.69
C TYR A 126 2.31 28.40 11.61
N GLN A 127 2.78 28.67 12.82
CA GLN A 127 2.22 29.68 13.74
C GLN A 127 0.71 29.56 14.00
N LEU A 128 0.15 28.35 13.88
CA LEU A 128 -1.28 28.09 14.05
C LEU A 128 -1.68 27.92 15.53
N LYS A 129 -0.69 27.94 16.43
CA LYS A 129 -0.85 27.99 17.89
C LYS A 129 -0.06 29.18 18.42
N VAL A 130 -0.57 30.37 18.21
CA VAL A 130 -0.08 31.52 18.97
C VAL A 130 -0.65 31.36 20.39
N ASN A 131 0.20 31.51 21.40
CA ASN A 131 -0.17 31.53 22.81
C ASN A 131 -1.30 32.57 23.01
N GLY A 132 -2.57 32.12 23.00
CA GLY A 132 -3.73 33.00 22.78
C GLY A 132 -4.91 32.37 22.01
N GLY A 133 -4.76 31.17 21.44
CA GLY A 133 -5.82 30.46 20.73
C GLY A 133 -5.87 30.76 19.22
N VAL A 134 -6.83 30.18 18.50
CA VAL A 134 -6.89 30.30 17.02
C VAL A 134 -7.13 31.76 16.60
N SER A 135 -7.57 32.65 17.49
CA SER A 135 -7.93 34.05 17.21
C SER A 135 -6.78 34.89 16.62
N ASP A 136 -5.52 34.52 16.92
CA ASP A 136 -4.32 35.19 16.43
C ASP A 136 -3.72 34.56 15.15
N VAL A 137 -4.31 33.46 14.69
CA VAL A 137 -3.91 32.80 13.44
C VAL A 137 -4.21 33.73 12.25
N THR A 138 -3.23 33.85 11.36
CA THR A 138 -3.32 34.70 10.17
C THR A 138 -3.78 33.89 8.96
N LYS A 139 -4.43 34.54 8.00
CA LYS A 139 -4.80 33.90 6.73
C LYS A 139 -3.59 33.26 6.02
N GLY A 140 -2.47 33.97 5.96
CA GLY A 140 -1.24 33.49 5.33
C GLY A 140 -0.62 32.28 6.03
N SER A 141 -0.79 32.17 7.35
CA SER A 141 -0.33 31.00 8.11
C SER A 141 -1.13 29.73 7.75
N ILE A 142 -2.44 29.87 7.53
CA ILE A 142 -3.31 28.77 7.07
C ILE A 142 -2.98 28.40 5.63
N GLU A 143 -2.80 29.38 4.74
CA GLU A 143 -2.37 29.14 3.35
C GLU A 143 -1.02 28.41 3.30
N THR A 144 -0.07 28.79 4.17
CA THR A 144 1.23 28.11 4.29
C THR A 144 1.08 26.66 4.75
N ALA A 145 0.20 26.40 5.73
CA ALA A 145 -0.09 25.05 6.19
C ALA A 145 -0.78 24.20 5.10
N ILE A 146 -1.76 24.75 4.38
CA ILE A 146 -2.40 24.09 3.23
C ILE A 146 -1.36 23.72 2.17
N GLN A 147 -0.47 24.65 1.81
CA GLN A 147 0.57 24.38 0.82
C GLN A 147 1.55 23.28 1.30
N ALA A 148 1.90 23.25 2.58
CA ALA A 148 2.74 22.19 3.12
C ALA A 148 2.06 20.82 3.08
N ILE A 149 0.76 20.73 3.38
CA ILE A 149 0.00 19.48 3.24
C ILE A 149 -0.04 19.06 1.78
N LYS A 150 -0.35 19.98 0.87
CA LYS A 150 -0.37 19.71 -0.57
C LYS A 150 0.95 19.10 -1.04
N ASN A 151 2.09 19.69 -0.66
CA ASN A 151 3.41 19.15 -1.00
C ASN A 151 3.61 17.72 -0.46
N LYS A 152 3.13 17.42 0.76
CA LYS A 152 3.20 16.06 1.32
C LYS A 152 2.29 15.08 0.58
N VAL A 153 1.07 15.49 0.27
CA VAL A 153 0.11 14.68 -0.51
C VAL A 153 0.69 14.37 -1.89
N ASP A 154 1.26 15.37 -2.57
CA ASP A 154 1.87 15.18 -3.89
C ASP A 154 3.05 14.19 -3.82
N ALA A 155 3.92 14.30 -2.80
CA ALA A 155 5.03 13.37 -2.60
C ALA A 155 4.56 11.92 -2.34
N LEU A 156 3.54 11.75 -1.49
CA LEU A 156 2.97 10.44 -1.18
C LEU A 156 2.18 9.85 -2.35
N SER A 157 1.46 10.68 -3.11
CA SER A 157 0.72 10.28 -4.31
C SER A 157 1.67 9.77 -5.39
N ASN A 158 2.79 10.46 -5.63
CA ASN A 158 3.81 10.00 -6.56
C ASN A 158 4.39 8.64 -6.14
N THR A 159 4.63 8.46 -4.85
CA THR A 159 5.13 7.19 -4.29
C THR A 159 4.08 6.08 -4.47
N GLN A 160 2.83 6.33 -4.08
CA GLN A 160 1.70 5.43 -4.25
C GLN A 160 1.54 4.97 -5.71
N GLN A 161 1.69 5.87 -6.69
CA GLN A 161 1.62 5.51 -8.11
C GLN A 161 2.71 4.50 -8.49
N MET A 162 3.97 4.71 -8.05
CA MET A 162 5.04 3.75 -8.28
C MET A 162 4.74 2.39 -7.64
N ASP A 163 4.21 2.41 -6.42
CA ASP A 163 3.87 1.20 -5.69
C ASP A 163 2.71 0.43 -6.31
N MET A 164 1.77 1.13 -6.94
CA MET A 164 0.71 0.51 -7.73
C MET A 164 1.26 -0.17 -8.99
N THR A 165 2.19 0.47 -9.71
CA THR A 165 2.88 -0.17 -10.83
C THR A 165 3.67 -1.39 -10.38
N ARG A 166 4.34 -1.31 -9.23
CA ARG A 166 5.06 -2.44 -8.63
C ARG A 166 4.13 -3.57 -8.23
N LEU A 167 2.98 -3.26 -7.64
CA LEU A 167 1.94 -4.24 -7.30
C LEU A 167 1.41 -4.97 -8.53
N GLN A 168 1.14 -4.24 -9.61
CA GLN A 168 0.73 -4.85 -10.88
C GLN A 168 1.82 -5.80 -11.42
N GLY A 169 3.07 -5.35 -11.42
CA GLY A 169 4.21 -6.17 -11.85
C GLY A 169 4.40 -7.43 -11.00
N MET A 170 4.27 -7.33 -9.68
CA MET A 170 4.35 -8.49 -8.80
C MET A 170 3.17 -9.44 -8.96
N THR A 171 1.96 -8.90 -9.14
CA THR A 171 0.77 -9.71 -9.41
C THR A 171 0.93 -10.51 -10.71
N ASN A 172 1.46 -9.89 -11.76
CA ASN A 172 1.76 -10.58 -13.01
C ASN A 172 2.81 -11.68 -12.82
N LYS A 173 3.95 -11.37 -12.16
CA LYS A 173 5.01 -12.37 -11.86
C LYS A 173 4.50 -13.53 -11.02
N ARG A 174 3.61 -13.24 -10.07
CA ARG A 174 2.94 -14.24 -9.22
C ARG A 174 2.09 -15.16 -10.09
N ASN A 175 1.21 -14.61 -10.92
CA ASN A 175 0.34 -15.38 -11.80
C ASN A 175 1.15 -16.24 -12.78
N GLU A 176 2.21 -15.69 -13.40
CA GLU A 176 3.13 -16.44 -14.26
C GLU A 176 3.78 -17.60 -13.51
N ALA A 177 4.25 -17.38 -12.28
CA ALA A 177 4.83 -18.44 -11.45
C ALA A 177 3.81 -19.53 -11.10
N PHE A 178 2.56 -19.15 -10.78
CA PHE A 178 1.46 -20.09 -10.56
C PHE A 178 1.12 -20.91 -11.81
N ASP A 179 1.09 -20.28 -12.99
CA ASP A 179 0.84 -20.96 -14.25
C ASP A 179 1.95 -21.95 -14.59
N VAL A 180 3.21 -21.55 -14.43
CA VAL A 180 4.38 -22.43 -14.59
C VAL A 180 4.30 -23.61 -13.62
N MET A 181 3.98 -23.36 -12.34
CA MET A 181 3.82 -24.41 -11.34
C MET A 181 2.68 -25.38 -11.70
N THR A 182 1.54 -24.86 -12.13
CA THR A 182 0.38 -25.68 -12.52
C THR A 182 0.70 -26.53 -13.75
N ASN A 183 1.36 -25.95 -14.74
CA ASN A 183 1.80 -26.67 -15.94
C ASN A 183 2.86 -27.73 -15.60
N PHE A 184 3.76 -27.46 -14.66
CA PHE A 184 4.74 -28.43 -14.18
C PHE A 184 4.08 -29.61 -13.47
N ILE A 185 3.11 -29.34 -12.58
CA ILE A 185 2.33 -30.39 -11.89
C ILE A 185 1.57 -31.27 -12.89
N LYS A 186 0.92 -30.66 -13.88
CA LYS A 186 0.22 -31.41 -14.95
C LYS A 186 1.17 -32.34 -15.70
N LYS A 187 2.32 -31.82 -16.14
CA LYS A 187 3.35 -32.63 -16.82
C LYS A 187 3.86 -33.79 -15.95
N MET A 188 4.05 -33.57 -14.65
CA MET A 188 4.42 -34.64 -13.72
C MET A 188 3.32 -35.69 -13.58
N GLN A 189 2.06 -35.28 -13.50
CA GLN A 189 0.92 -36.21 -13.44
C GLN A 189 0.82 -37.05 -14.71
N ASP A 190 0.98 -36.43 -15.88
CA ASP A 190 0.96 -37.13 -17.17
C ASP A 190 2.14 -38.10 -17.30
N SER A 191 3.34 -37.69 -16.88
CA SER A 191 4.54 -38.56 -16.85
C SER A 191 4.31 -39.79 -15.97
N ARG A 192 3.81 -39.59 -14.74
CA ARG A 192 3.47 -40.70 -13.82
C ARG A 192 2.39 -41.61 -14.40
N SER A 193 1.36 -41.03 -15.03
CA SER A 193 0.30 -41.80 -15.68
C SER A 193 0.83 -42.63 -16.85
N SER A 194 1.79 -42.11 -17.62
CA SER A 194 2.44 -42.84 -18.71
C SER A 194 3.33 -43.98 -18.20
N ILE A 195 4.09 -43.76 -17.11
CA ILE A 195 4.90 -44.80 -16.47
C ILE A 195 4.00 -45.93 -15.95
N ILE A 196 2.94 -45.60 -15.22
CA ILE A 196 1.96 -46.59 -14.72
C ILE A 196 1.26 -47.29 -15.90
N GLY A 197 0.93 -46.54 -16.96
CA GLY A 197 0.32 -47.09 -18.17
C GLY A 197 1.22 -48.09 -18.91
N ASN A 198 2.53 -47.82 -18.99
CA ASN A 198 3.50 -48.73 -19.63
C ASN A 198 3.89 -49.92 -18.75
N MET A 199 3.60 -49.88 -17.45
CA MET A 199 3.84 -50.99 -16.52
C MET A 199 2.65 -51.95 -16.36
N ARG A 200 1.50 -51.63 -16.99
CA ARG A 200 0.31 -52.50 -17.05
C ARG A 200 0.30 -53.31 -18.33
#